data_AF-A0A526YX28-F1
#
_entry.id   AF-A0A526YX28-F1
#
_cell.length_a   1.000
_cell.length_b   1.000
_cell.length_c   1.000
_cell.angle_alpha   90.00
_cell.angle_beta   90.00
_cell.angle_gamma   90.00
#
_symmetry.space_group_name_H-M   'P 1'
#
loop_
_entity.id
_entity.type
_entity.pdbx_description
1 polymer ?
#
loop_
_entity_poly.entity_id
_entity_poly.type
_entity_poly.pdbx_seq_one_letter_code
_entity_poly.pdbx_strand_id
1 'polypeptide(L)'
;MILPYPAVAAGPPRPSLILRPGQMALPAGMERYSVQGNGAVLIEVEAGDMLTVRNVEGGQACELLAWDQSGVPDAGIFGEKSNSNA
;
A
#
# COMPACT_ATOMS: atom_id res chain seq x y z
N MET A 1 57.58 -16.74 7.37
CA MET A 1 56.71 -16.80 6.17
C MET A 1 55.66 -15.71 6.34
N ILE A 2 55.74 -14.62 5.57
CA ILE A 2 54.84 -13.47 5.71
C ILE A 2 53.69 -13.67 4.71
N LEU A 3 52.45 -13.67 5.18
CA LEU A 3 51.26 -13.77 4.32
C LEU A 3 51.18 -12.52 3.42
N PRO A 4 50.91 -12.65 2.12
CA PRO A 4 50.76 -11.51 1.23
C PRO A 4 49.55 -10.67 1.63
N TYR A 5 49.69 -9.35 1.55
CA TYR A 5 48.60 -8.41 1.82
C TYR A 5 47.52 -8.54 0.73
N PRO A 6 46.22 -8.54 1.07
CA PRO A 6 45.16 -8.67 0.08
C PRO A 6 45.11 -7.46 -0.86
N ALA A 7 44.73 -7.72 -2.11
CA ALA A 7 44.55 -6.66 -3.11
C ALA A 7 43.44 -5.69 -2.68
N VAL A 8 43.77 -4.41 -2.56
CA VAL A 8 42.82 -3.34 -2.20
C VAL A 8 42.09 -2.87 -3.46
N ALA A 9 40.77 -2.93 -3.45
CA ALA A 9 39.95 -2.35 -4.52
C ALA A 9 40.04 -0.82 -4.46
N ALA A 10 40.45 -0.20 -5.57
CA ALA A 10 40.53 1.25 -5.68
C ALA A 10 39.13 1.87 -5.79
N GLY A 11 38.90 2.97 -5.07
CA GLY A 11 37.67 3.74 -5.10
C GLY A 11 36.97 3.84 -3.73
N PRO A 12 35.99 4.75 -3.60
CA PRO A 12 35.19 4.84 -2.38
C PRO A 12 34.47 3.51 -2.12
N PRO A 13 34.29 3.12 -0.85
CA PRO A 13 33.53 1.92 -0.51
C PRO A 13 32.13 2.02 -1.10
N ARG A 14 31.57 0.90 -1.56
CA ARG A 14 30.16 0.84 -1.96
C ARG A 14 29.30 1.35 -0.79
N PRO A 15 28.35 2.27 -1.02
CA PRO A 15 27.48 2.75 0.05
C PRO A 15 26.76 1.57 0.70
N SER A 16 26.73 1.56 2.03
CA SER A 16 26.03 0.53 2.80
C SER A 16 24.53 0.68 2.64
N LEU A 17 23.84 -0.40 2.28
CA LEU A 17 22.39 -0.46 2.35
C LEU A 17 21.95 -0.58 3.82
N ILE A 18 21.06 0.29 4.28
CA ILE A 18 20.44 0.13 5.60
C ILE A 18 19.44 -1.01 5.51
N LEU A 19 19.86 -2.21 5.90
CA LEU A 19 18.97 -3.32 6.15
C LEU A 19 18.34 -3.13 7.53
N ARG A 20 17.01 -3.26 7.63
CA ARG A 20 16.28 -3.27 8.92
C ARG A 20 15.60 -4.63 9.11
N PRO A 21 16.36 -5.70 9.40
CA PRO A 21 15.80 -7.05 9.56
C PRO A 21 14.79 -7.06 10.71
N GLY A 22 13.61 -7.62 10.46
CA GLY A 22 12.55 -7.73 11.49
C GLY A 22 11.70 -6.47 11.68
N GLN A 23 11.96 -5.36 10.97
CA GLN A 23 11.02 -4.25 10.95
C GLN A 23 9.77 -4.66 10.15
N MET A 24 8.63 -4.71 10.82
CA MET A 24 7.35 -4.84 10.12
C MET A 24 7.09 -3.56 9.33
N ALA A 25 7.25 -3.65 8.02
CA ALA A 25 6.89 -2.62 7.06
C ALA A 25 5.81 -3.16 6.13
N LEU A 26 5.00 -2.26 5.58
CA LEU A 26 4.14 -2.62 4.46
C LEU A 26 5.03 -3.02 3.26
N PRO A 27 4.62 -4.01 2.46
CA PRO A 27 5.24 -4.26 1.16
C PRO A 27 5.32 -2.96 0.34
N ALA A 28 6.33 -2.84 -0.52
CA ALA A 28 6.41 -1.72 -1.45
C ALA A 28 5.15 -1.66 -2.32
N GLY A 29 4.57 -0.46 -2.47
CA GLY A 29 3.32 -0.24 -3.20
C GLY A 29 2.05 -0.58 -2.40
N MET A 30 2.15 -0.89 -1.10
CA MET A 30 0.98 -1.08 -0.24
C MET A 30 0.74 0.13 0.65
N GLU A 31 -0.47 0.66 0.56
CA GLU A 31 -0.97 1.71 1.43
C GLU A 31 -2.03 1.14 2.39
N ARG A 32 -2.12 1.70 3.60
CA ARG A 32 -3.10 1.26 4.61
C ARG A 32 -3.74 2.47 5.28
N TYR A 33 -5.06 2.51 5.21
CA TYR A 33 -5.88 3.55 5.82
C TYR A 33 -6.72 2.95 6.96
N SER A 34 -6.82 3.68 8.07
CA SER A 34 -7.71 3.33 9.19
C SER A 34 -8.87 4.31 9.21
N VAL A 35 -10.09 3.80 9.03
CA VAL A 35 -11.32 4.60 9.14
C VAL A 35 -11.86 4.44 10.56
N GLN A 36 -12.05 5.56 11.25
CA GLN A 36 -12.65 5.54 12.60
C GLN A 36 -14.15 5.23 12.52
N GLY A 37 -14.74 4.81 13.64
CA GLY A 37 -16.19 4.63 13.74
C GLY A 37 -16.97 5.88 13.30
N ASN A 38 -18.00 5.71 12.47
CA ASN A 38 -18.75 6.80 11.81
C ASN A 38 -17.88 7.76 10.97
N GLY A 39 -16.69 7.36 10.56
CA GLY A 39 -15.80 8.12 9.69
C GLY A 39 -15.92 7.73 8.22
N ALA A 40 -15.23 8.50 7.37
CA ALA A 40 -15.07 8.21 5.95
C ALA A 40 -13.64 8.60 5.51
N VAL A 41 -13.19 8.05 4.40
CA VAL A 41 -11.92 8.38 3.76
C VAL A 41 -12.11 8.40 2.25
N LEU A 42 -11.41 9.31 1.56
CA LEU A 42 -11.29 9.31 0.11
C LEU A 42 -9.88 8.85 -0.24
N ILE A 43 -9.77 7.91 -1.17
CA ILE A 43 -8.51 7.29 -1.59
C ILE A 43 -8.49 7.34 -3.11
N GLU A 44 -7.37 7.80 -3.68
CA GLU A 44 -7.14 7.73 -5.12
C GLU A 44 -6.81 6.29 -5.51
N VAL A 45 -7.37 5.84 -6.63
CA VAL A 45 -7.21 4.47 -7.11
C VAL A 45 -6.87 4.50 -8.59
N GLU A 46 -5.87 3.73 -8.98
CA GLU A 46 -5.41 3.60 -10.35
C GLU A 46 -5.71 2.19 -10.92
N ALA A 47 -5.72 2.10 -12.25
CA ALA A 47 -5.96 0.83 -12.93
C ALA A 47 -4.84 -0.17 -12.60
N GLY A 48 -5.21 -1.32 -12.04
CA GLY A 48 -4.28 -2.36 -11.61
C GLY A 48 -4.10 -2.45 -10.09
N ASP A 49 -4.66 -1.49 -9.34
CA ASP A 49 -4.63 -1.53 -7.88
C ASP A 49 -5.50 -2.65 -7.31
N MET A 50 -5.09 -3.15 -6.15
CA MET A 50 -5.84 -4.14 -5.38
C MET A 50 -6.30 -3.55 -4.05
N LEU A 51 -7.61 -3.42 -3.91
CA LEU A 51 -8.24 -2.90 -2.71
C LEU A 51 -8.66 -4.05 -1.78
N THR A 52 -8.39 -3.90 -0.48
CA THR A 52 -8.86 -4.85 0.54
C THR A 52 -9.46 -4.08 1.70
N VAL A 53 -10.72 -4.36 2.00
CA VAL A 53 -11.42 -3.81 3.17
C VAL A 53 -11.47 -4.87 4.25
N ARG A 54 -10.97 -4.54 5.45
CA ARG A 54 -10.93 -5.45 6.58
C ARG A 54 -11.74 -4.90 7.75
N ASN A 55 -12.82 -5.58 8.09
CA ASN A 55 -13.51 -5.35 9.35
C ASN A 55 -12.73 -6.01 10.50
N VAL A 56 -11.84 -5.25 11.13
CA VAL A 56 -10.88 -5.78 12.11
C VAL A 56 -11.50 -6.19 13.44
N GLU A 57 -12.54 -5.48 13.88
CA GLU A 57 -13.24 -5.72 15.15
C GLU A 57 -14.59 -6.44 14.95
N GLY A 58 -15.21 -6.29 13.78
CA GLY A 58 -16.53 -6.82 13.48
C GLY A 58 -17.66 -5.84 13.76
N GLY A 59 -18.88 -6.16 13.30
CA GLY A 59 -20.11 -5.44 13.66
C GLY A 59 -20.32 -4.09 12.96
N GLN A 60 -19.30 -3.52 12.33
CA GLN A 60 -19.42 -2.28 11.58
C GLN A 60 -19.69 -2.55 10.10
N ALA A 61 -20.89 -2.21 9.64
CA ALA A 61 -21.18 -2.10 8.21
C ALA A 61 -20.48 -0.86 7.65
N CYS A 62 -20.04 -0.94 6.40
CA CYS A 62 -19.47 0.19 5.66
C CYS A 62 -20.02 0.19 4.24
N GLU A 63 -20.07 1.36 3.64
CA GLU A 63 -20.40 1.56 2.24
C GLU A 63 -19.12 1.90 1.46
N LEU A 64 -19.03 1.38 0.24
CA LEU A 64 -17.96 1.72 -0.70
C LEU A 64 -18.59 2.46 -1.88
N LEU A 65 -18.08 3.65 -2.13
CA LEU A 65 -18.48 4.48 -3.24
C LEU A 65 -17.26 4.72 -4.13
N ALA A 66 -17.49 4.73 -5.44
CA ALA A 66 -16.47 5.00 -6.43
C ALA A 66 -17.00 5.98 -7.46
N TRP A 67 -16.11 6.85 -7.92
CA TRP A 67 -16.38 7.83 -8.96
C TRP A 67 -15.26 7.78 -9.99
N ASP A 68 -15.60 8.00 -11.25
CA ASP A 68 -14.61 8.24 -12.27
C ASP A 68 -13.97 9.63 -12.13
N GLN A 69 -12.98 9.93 -12.97
CA GLN A 69 -12.28 11.22 -12.99
C GLN A 69 -13.20 12.41 -13.35
N SER A 70 -14.38 12.15 -13.91
CA SER A 70 -15.39 13.17 -14.20
C SER A 70 -16.35 13.42 -13.02
N GLY A 71 -16.21 12.64 -11.94
CA GLY A 71 -17.07 12.72 -10.76
C GLY A 71 -18.37 11.94 -10.91
N VAL A 72 -18.51 11.08 -11.92
CA VAL A 72 -19.70 10.24 -12.11
C VAL A 72 -19.55 8.96 -11.28
N PRO A 73 -20.56 8.57 -10.47
CA PRO A 73 -20.50 7.33 -9.71
C PRO A 73 -20.35 6.10 -10.62
N ASP A 74 -19.36 5.25 -10.35
CA ASP A 74 -19.09 4.04 -11.11
C ASP A 74 -18.59 2.89 -10.22
N ALA A 75 -19.50 1.99 -9.84
CA ALA A 75 -19.16 0.78 -9.10
C ALA A 75 -18.30 -0.22 -9.92
N GLY A 76 -18.24 -0.05 -11.24
CA GLY A 76 -17.41 -0.85 -12.14
C GLY A 76 -15.91 -0.70 -11.86
N ILE A 77 -15.48 0.37 -11.18
CA ILE A 77 -14.11 0.55 -10.69
C ILE A 77 -13.70 -0.60 -9.76
N PHE A 78 -14.65 -1.17 -9.00
CA PHE A 78 -14.41 -2.34 -8.15
C PHE A 78 -14.65 -3.67 -8.87
N GLY A 79 -15.01 -3.65 -10.15
CA GLY A 79 -15.44 -4.83 -10.90
C GLY A 79 -16.83 -5.34 -10.52
N GLU A 80 -17.61 -4.55 -9.81
CA GLU A 80 -18.91 -4.93 -9.25
C GLU A 80 -20.07 -4.14 -9.87
N LYS A 81 -21.29 -4.61 -9.63
CA LYS A 81 -22.50 -3.85 -9.98
C LYS A 81 -22.90 -2.94 -8.83
N SER A 82 -23.41 -1.76 -9.15
CA SER A 82 -23.98 -0.87 -8.14
C SER A 82 -25.16 -1.55 -7.43
N ASN A 83 -25.15 -1.48 -6.10
CA ASN A 83 -26.21 -1.96 -5.22
C ASN A 83 -26.61 -0.88 -4.19
N SER A 84 -26.17 0.35 -4.38
CA SER A 84 -26.46 1.48 -3.49
C SER A 84 -27.71 2.26 -3.93
N ASN A 85 -28.34 2.92 -2.98
CA ASN A 85 -29.43 3.89 -3.17
C ASN A 85 -29.08 5.28 -2.64
N ALA A 86 -27.80 5.52 -2.30
CA ALA A 86 -27.26 6.79 -1.84
C ALA A 86 -27.21 7.85 -2.95
#